data_AF-A0AAU7CKD7-F1
#
_entry.id   AF-A0AAU7CKD7-F1
#
_cell.length_a   1.000
_cell.length_b   1.000
_cell.length_c   1.000
_cell.angle_alpha   90.00
_cell.angle_beta   90.00
_cell.angle_gamma   90.00
#
_symmetry.space_group_name_H-M   'P 1'
#
loop_
_entity.id
_entity.type
_entity.pdbx_description
1 polymer ?
#
loop_
_entity_poly.entity_id
_entity_poly.type
_entity_poly.pdbx_seq_one_letter_code
_entity_poly.pdbx_strand_id
1 'polypeptide(L)'
;MTSLLDAAAYPAEALTELYFRRWQAKINLRYLKIIMETDVMQCKTVDGVLKELAMFALAYNLVRSVMGESARLQGVDPDRIGLMDTVRWLIGIEDGDVSGLVVNPSRRGRVEPRVKKRRGKQYMCMIKPRSELRKLLPTKYF
;
A
#
# COMPACT_ATOMS: atom_id res chain seq x y z
N MET A 1 -17.25 14.53 -3.73
CA MET A 1 -18.03 14.97 -4.89
C MET A 1 -17.98 13.85 -5.92
N THR A 2 -19.13 13.32 -6.32
CA THR A 2 -19.25 12.26 -7.33
C THR A 2 -20.24 12.73 -8.39
N SER A 3 -20.05 12.32 -9.64
CA SER A 3 -21.02 12.55 -10.74
C SER A 3 -22.09 11.46 -10.81
N LEU A 4 -22.00 10.43 -9.97
CA LEU A 4 -23.02 9.39 -9.81
C LEU A 4 -24.10 9.91 -8.85
N LEU A 5 -25.23 10.35 -9.41
CA LEU A 5 -26.29 11.06 -8.68
C LEU A 5 -27.43 10.14 -8.20
N ASP A 6 -27.55 8.95 -8.78
CA ASP A 6 -28.58 7.98 -8.40
C ASP A 6 -28.14 7.17 -7.18
N ALA A 7 -28.77 7.45 -6.04
CA ALA A 7 -28.49 6.77 -4.78
C ALA A 7 -28.99 5.32 -4.72
N ALA A 8 -30.00 4.96 -5.53
CA ALA A 8 -30.51 3.59 -5.59
C ALA A 8 -29.60 2.70 -6.46
N ALA A 9 -29.08 3.24 -7.57
CA ALA A 9 -28.11 2.54 -8.41
C ALA A 9 -26.69 2.51 -7.82
N TYR A 10 -26.31 3.53 -7.04
CA TYR A 10 -24.98 3.67 -6.46
C TYR A 10 -25.02 3.89 -4.94
N PRO A 11 -25.19 2.82 -4.15
CA PRO A 11 -25.23 2.93 -2.70
C PRO A 11 -23.90 3.47 -2.15
N ALA A 12 -23.98 4.11 -0.97
CA ALA A 12 -22.84 4.78 -0.34
C ALA A 12 -21.67 3.82 -0.07
N GLU A 13 -21.97 2.56 0.23
CA GLU A 13 -21.01 1.49 0.47
C GLU A 13 -20.21 1.17 -0.79
N ALA A 14 -20.87 1.11 -1.95
CA ALA A 14 -20.22 0.86 -3.25
C ALA A 14 -19.30 2.03 -3.64
N LEU A 15 -19.73 3.27 -3.40
CA LEU A 15 -18.88 4.44 -3.59
C LEU A 15 -17.67 4.42 -2.65
N THR A 16 -17.87 4.03 -1.40
CA THR A 16 -16.81 3.90 -0.40
C THR A 16 -15.76 2.88 -0.84
N GLU A 17 -16.19 1.75 -1.40
CA GLU A 17 -15.30 0.74 -1.97
C GLU A 17 -14.46 1.30 -3.14
N LEU A 18 -15.07 2.09 -4.04
CA LEU A 18 -14.33 2.76 -5.12
C LEU A 18 -13.27 3.74 -4.57
N TYR A 19 -13.59 4.48 -3.49
CA TYR A 19 -12.61 5.33 -2.82
C TYR A 19 -11.46 4.53 -2.22
N PHE A 20 -11.73 3.35 -1.62
CA PHE A 20 -10.69 2.45 -1.13
C PHE A 20 -9.79 1.95 -2.26
N ARG A 21 -10.36 1.49 -3.39
CA ARG A 21 -9.59 1.08 -4.57
C ARG A 21 -8.70 2.21 -5.11
N ARG A 22 -9.23 3.43 -5.19
CA ARG A 22 -8.44 4.61 -5.59
C ARG A 22 -7.28 4.87 -4.62
N TRP A 23 -7.50 4.68 -3.32
CA TRP A 23 -6.46 4.82 -2.32
C TRP A 23 -5.39 3.72 -2.44
N GLN A 24 -5.78 2.48 -2.76
CA GLN A 24 -4.82 1.40 -3.06
C GLN A 24 -3.92 1.75 -4.23
N ALA A 25 -4.44 2.35 -5.31
CA ALA A 25 -3.60 2.84 -6.41
C ALA A 25 -2.53 3.84 -5.94
N LYS A 26 -2.85 4.72 -4.98
CA LYS A 26 -1.86 5.64 -4.38
C LYS A 26 -0.81 4.91 -3.54
N ILE A 27 -1.21 3.85 -2.83
CA ILE A 27 -0.29 3.01 -2.07
C ILE A 27 0.68 2.30 -3.02
N ASN A 28 0.17 1.74 -4.12
CA ASN A 28 0.96 1.07 -5.14
C ASN A 28 2.03 1.99 -5.74
N LEU A 29 1.64 3.23 -6.11
CA LEU A 29 2.59 4.24 -6.57
C LEU A 29 3.64 4.62 -5.49
N ARG A 30 3.24 4.61 -4.21
CA ARG A 30 4.17 4.85 -3.11
C ARG A 30 5.17 3.70 -2.96
N TYR A 31 4.74 2.46 -3.14
CA TYR A 31 5.66 1.32 -3.10
C TYR A 31 6.68 1.37 -4.22
N LEU A 32 6.26 1.73 -5.43
CA LEU A 32 7.16 1.93 -6.56
C LEU A 32 8.24 2.99 -6.23
N LYS A 33 7.85 4.11 -5.63
CA LYS A 33 8.79 5.17 -5.25
C LYS A 33 9.73 4.81 -4.11
N ILE A 34 9.22 4.17 -3.06
CA ILE A 34 9.97 4.01 -1.80
C ILE A 34 10.65 2.63 -1.72
N ILE A 35 9.93 1.55 -2.03
CA ILE A 35 10.46 0.20 -1.82
C ILE A 35 11.36 -0.22 -2.97
N MET A 36 11.05 0.22 -4.19
CA MET A 36 11.91 -0.03 -5.35
C MET A 36 12.86 1.15 -5.66
N GLU A 37 12.96 2.12 -4.76
CA GLU A 37 13.92 3.24 -4.84
C GLU A 37 13.91 4.01 -6.18
N THR A 38 12.74 4.12 -6.82
CA THR A 38 12.57 4.84 -8.10
C THR A 38 12.51 6.37 -7.95
N ASP A 39 12.75 6.89 -6.74
CA ASP A 39 12.76 8.32 -6.48
C ASP A 39 14.04 9.01 -6.99
N VAL A 40 15.10 8.25 -7.25
CA VAL A 40 16.35 8.73 -7.85
C VAL A 40 16.65 7.91 -9.11
N MET A 41 16.40 8.51 -10.28
CA MET A 41 16.73 7.87 -11.56
C MET A 41 18.18 8.15 -11.94
N GLN A 42 18.86 7.14 -12.47
CA GLN A 42 20.28 7.23 -12.82
C GLN A 42 20.50 7.85 -14.19
N CYS A 43 19.57 7.61 -15.12
CA CYS A 43 19.68 8.11 -16.48
C CYS A 43 19.48 9.64 -16.56
N LYS A 44 20.30 10.31 -17.37
CA LYS A 44 20.24 11.76 -17.60
C LYS A 44 19.61 12.16 -18.94
N THR A 45 19.18 11.17 -19.74
CA THR A 45 18.52 11.38 -21.03
C THR A 45 17.05 10.99 -20.93
N VAL A 46 16.19 11.63 -21.72
CA VAL A 46 14.75 11.35 -21.74
C VAL A 46 14.48 9.88 -22.08
N ASP A 47 15.13 9.37 -23.12
CA ASP A 47 15.00 7.97 -23.55
C ASP A 47 15.49 6.98 -22.48
N GLY A 48 16.62 7.28 -21.82
CA GLY A 48 17.14 6.46 -20.73
C GLY A 48 16.18 6.41 -19.54
N VAL A 49 15.62 7.57 -19.15
CA VAL A 49 14.62 7.67 -18.08
C VAL A 49 13.36 6.86 -18.39
N LEU A 50 12.87 6.88 -19.64
CA LEU A 50 11.71 6.08 -20.04
C LEU A 50 11.99 4.58 -19.97
N LYS A 51 13.19 4.14 -20.39
CA LYS A 51 13.62 2.74 -20.28
C LYS A 51 13.76 2.30 -18.83
N GLU A 52 14.35 3.13 -17.99
CA GLU A 52 14.50 2.90 -16.55
C GLU A 52 13.12 2.76 -15.88
N LEU A 53 12.18 3.66 -16.19
CA LEU A 53 10.80 3.58 -15.71
C LEU A 53 10.09 2.31 -16.18
N ALA A 54 10.29 1.90 -17.42
CA ALA A 54 9.71 0.67 -17.97
C ALA A 54 10.26 -0.58 -17.25
N MET A 55 11.56 -0.63 -16.95
CA MET A 55 12.17 -1.71 -16.18
C MET A 55 11.60 -1.78 -14.76
N PHE A 56 11.42 -0.63 -14.10
CA PHE A 56 10.77 -0.60 -12.79
C PHE A 56 9.31 -1.06 -12.84
N ALA A 57 8.55 -0.64 -13.86
CA ALA A 57 7.18 -1.12 -14.04
C ALA A 57 7.12 -2.64 -14.25
N LEU A 58 8.06 -3.21 -15.02
CA LEU A 58 8.17 -4.65 -15.23
C LEU A 58 8.51 -5.38 -13.92
N ALA A 59 9.52 -4.91 -13.17
CA ALA A 59 9.90 -5.48 -11.89
C ALA A 59 8.74 -5.42 -10.87
N TYR A 60 8.02 -4.29 -10.81
CA TYR A 60 6.83 -4.14 -9.97
C TYR A 60 5.75 -5.17 -10.33
N ASN A 61 5.47 -5.34 -11.62
CA ASN A 61 4.48 -6.29 -12.09
C ASN A 61 4.88 -7.74 -11.76
N LEU A 62 6.16 -8.08 -11.86
CA LEU A 62 6.66 -9.39 -11.42
C LEU A 62 6.39 -9.61 -9.93
N VAL A 63 6.74 -8.64 -9.08
CA VAL A 63 6.47 -8.70 -7.63
C VAL A 63 4.97 -8.87 -7.38
N ARG A 64 4.11 -8.14 -8.09
CA ARG A 64 2.65 -8.26 -7.95
C ARG A 64 2.10 -9.61 -8.40
N SER A 65 2.69 -10.24 -9.42
CA SER A 65 2.33 -11.60 -9.83
C SER A 65 2.65 -12.62 -8.74
N VAL A 66 3.83 -12.53 -8.12
CA VAL A 66 4.22 -13.41 -7.00
C VAL A 66 3.33 -13.18 -5.78
N MET A 67 3.03 -11.92 -5.45
CA MET A 67 2.05 -11.59 -4.41
C MET A 67 0.69 -12.23 -4.70
N GLY A 68 0.23 -12.20 -5.96
CA GLY A 68 -1.04 -12.80 -6.38
C GLY A 68 -1.06 -14.32 -6.25
N GLU A 69 0.04 -15.01 -6.60
CA GLU A 69 0.19 -16.45 -6.37
C GLU A 69 0.12 -16.79 -4.88
N SER A 70 0.94 -16.11 -4.06
CA SER A 70 0.96 -16.32 -2.61
C SER A 70 -0.41 -16.10 -1.98
N ALA A 71 -1.08 -15.01 -2.38
CA ALA A 71 -2.40 -14.67 -1.89
C ALA A 71 -3.44 -15.73 -2.23
N ARG A 72 -3.38 -16.29 -3.45
CA ARG A 72 -4.25 -17.39 -3.87
C ARG A 72 -4.00 -18.65 -3.05
N LEU A 73 -2.74 -19.02 -2.81
CA LEU A 73 -2.40 -20.19 -1.99
C LEU A 73 -2.82 -20.02 -0.52
N GLN A 74 -2.70 -18.80 0.02
CA GLN A 74 -3.07 -18.47 1.40
C GLN A 74 -4.55 -18.11 1.59
N GLY A 75 -5.33 -17.98 0.52
CA GLY A 75 -6.75 -17.60 0.57
C GLY A 75 -6.98 -16.17 1.08
N VAL A 76 -6.06 -15.23 0.83
CA VAL A 76 -6.15 -13.84 1.26
C VAL A 76 -6.19 -12.88 0.07
N ASP A 77 -6.56 -11.62 0.31
CA ASP A 77 -6.49 -10.57 -0.70
C ASP A 77 -5.02 -10.26 -1.08
N PRO A 78 -4.66 -10.17 -2.37
CA PRO A 78 -3.31 -9.84 -2.83
C PRO A 78 -2.71 -8.56 -2.24
N ASP A 79 -3.53 -7.55 -1.92
CA ASP A 79 -3.07 -6.31 -1.30
C ASP A 79 -2.63 -6.48 0.15
N ARG A 80 -2.90 -7.65 0.75
CA ARG A 80 -2.40 -8.00 2.08
C ARG A 80 -1.00 -8.60 2.06
N ILE A 81 -0.53 -9.17 0.96
CA ILE A 81 0.82 -9.72 0.90
C ILE A 81 1.85 -8.58 1.01
N GLY A 82 2.90 -8.79 1.79
CA GLY A 82 3.94 -7.79 2.01
C GLY A 82 4.87 -7.61 0.82
N LEU A 83 4.79 -6.48 0.11
CA LEU A 83 5.63 -6.21 -1.06
C LEU A 83 7.14 -6.33 -0.78
N MET A 84 7.62 -5.78 0.35
CA MET A 84 9.04 -5.88 0.73
C MET A 84 9.48 -7.32 1.01
N ASP A 85 8.59 -8.13 1.56
CA ASP A 85 8.84 -9.55 1.83
C ASP A 85 8.94 -10.31 0.50
N THR A 86 8.02 -10.05 -0.43
CA THR A 86 8.08 -10.60 -1.79
C THR A 86 9.35 -10.21 -2.54
N VAL A 87 9.80 -8.96 -2.43
CA VAL A 87 11.06 -8.52 -3.04
C VAL A 87 12.26 -9.27 -2.45
N ARG A 88 12.32 -9.42 -1.13
CA ARG A 88 13.39 -10.19 -0.47
C ARG A 88 13.39 -11.64 -0.89
N TRP A 89 12.20 -12.25 -0.97
CA TRP A 89 12.02 -13.61 -1.46
C TRP A 89 12.49 -13.74 -2.92
N LEU A 90 12.15 -12.79 -3.80
CA LEU A 90 12.58 -12.78 -5.20
C LEU A 90 14.09 -12.62 -5.38
N ILE A 91 14.77 -11.90 -4.48
CA ILE A 91 16.23 -11.71 -4.54
C ILE A 91 16.97 -12.93 -3.98
N GLY A 92 16.40 -13.62 -2.99
CA GLY A 92 17.01 -14.76 -2.31
C GLY A 92 16.48 -16.12 -2.75
N ILE A 93 16.05 -16.27 -4.01
CA ILE A 93 15.50 -17.53 -4.54
C ILE A 93 16.57 -18.62 -4.50
N GLU A 94 16.37 -19.64 -3.67
CA GLU A 94 17.08 -20.91 -3.81
C GLU A 94 16.12 -22.08 -4.11
N ASP A 95 14.97 -22.19 -3.43
CA ASP A 95 13.85 -23.13 -3.76
C ASP A 95 12.66 -22.86 -2.80
N GLY A 96 12.15 -21.63 -2.79
CA GLY A 96 11.17 -21.20 -1.78
C GLY A 96 9.73 -21.49 -2.14
N ASP A 97 8.93 -21.98 -1.18
CA ASP A 97 7.47 -21.98 -1.29
C ASP A 97 6.93 -20.54 -1.22
N VAL A 98 6.18 -20.13 -2.25
CA VAL A 98 5.56 -18.81 -2.33
C VAL A 98 4.38 -18.65 -1.37
N SER A 99 3.87 -19.75 -0.78
CA SER A 99 2.78 -19.71 0.20
C SER A 99 3.19 -19.09 1.56
N GLY A 100 4.49 -18.95 1.84
CA GLY A 100 5.01 -18.47 3.12
C GLY A 100 5.16 -16.96 3.28
N LEU A 101 4.74 -16.14 2.29
CA LEU A 101 4.94 -14.70 2.34
C LEU A 101 4.09 -14.02 3.44
N VAL A 102 4.67 -12.99 4.07
CA VAL A 102 4.07 -12.28 5.19
C VAL A 102 2.76 -11.61 4.80
N VAL A 103 1.69 -11.94 5.53
CA VAL A 103 0.37 -11.32 5.39
C VAL A 103 0.22 -10.12 6.33
N ASN A 104 0.04 -8.95 5.75
CA ASN A 104 -0.26 -7.74 6.52
C ASN A 104 -1.67 -7.77 7.11
N PRO A 105 -1.86 -7.19 8.31
CA PRO A 105 -3.18 -7.00 8.89
C PRO A 105 -4.00 -6.01 8.04
N SER A 106 -5.31 -6.24 7.95
CA SER A 106 -6.22 -5.30 7.28
C SER A 106 -6.14 -3.92 7.94
N ARG A 107 -6.04 -2.89 7.10
CA ARG A 107 -5.99 -1.48 7.53
C ARG A 107 -7.30 -0.73 7.25
N ARG A 108 -8.34 -1.43 6.76
CA ARG A 108 -9.65 -0.85 6.46
C ARG A 108 -10.28 -0.31 7.76
N GLY A 109 -10.86 0.90 7.70
CA GLY A 109 -11.50 1.54 8.85
C GLY A 109 -10.56 1.98 9.99
N ARG A 110 -9.24 1.83 9.83
CA ARG A 110 -8.28 2.14 10.90
C ARG A 110 -8.11 3.65 11.09
N VAL A 111 -8.56 4.17 12.22
CA VAL A 111 -8.28 5.56 12.65
C VAL A 111 -7.13 5.56 13.66
N GLU A 112 -6.09 6.36 13.38
CA GLU A 112 -4.91 6.49 14.24
C GLU A 112 -4.72 7.93 14.69
N PRO A 113 -4.23 8.16 15.92
CA PRO A 113 -3.88 9.49 16.38
C PRO A 113 -2.81 10.11 15.47
N ARG A 114 -3.06 11.33 15.00
CA ARG A 114 -2.17 12.08 14.09
C ARG A 114 -1.02 12.75 14.85
N VAL A 115 -0.21 11.95 15.55
CA VAL A 115 0.96 12.38 16.33
C VAL A 115 2.21 11.56 15.98
N LYS A 116 3.40 12.15 16.19
CA LYS A 116 4.71 11.53 15.89
C LYS A 116 5.61 11.45 17.13
N LYS A 117 6.44 10.41 17.23
CA LYS A 117 7.31 10.17 18.40
C LYS A 117 8.53 11.10 18.51
N ARG A 118 8.94 11.78 17.43
CA ARG A 118 10.14 12.64 17.39
C ARG A 118 9.76 14.06 17.01
N ARG A 119 10.34 15.06 17.69
CA ARG A 119 10.12 16.49 17.43
C ARG A 119 10.91 16.92 16.18
N GLY A 120 10.29 17.72 15.32
CA GLY A 120 10.82 18.13 14.00
C GLY A 120 9.94 17.76 12.79
N LYS A 121 8.65 17.45 12.98
CA LYS A 121 7.73 17.13 11.87
C LYS A 121 6.43 17.94 12.00
N GLN A 122 5.72 18.14 10.89
CA GLN A 122 4.45 18.89 10.77
C GLN A 122 3.33 18.47 11.77
N TYR A 123 3.50 17.36 12.49
CA TYR A 123 2.49 16.80 13.38
C TYR A 123 2.93 16.92 14.83
N MET A 124 1.98 17.09 15.75
CA MET A 124 2.25 17.17 17.19
C MET A 124 3.03 15.96 17.71
N CYS A 125 3.82 16.19 18.76
CA CYS A 125 4.56 15.14 19.41
C CYS A 125 3.61 14.18 20.16
N MET A 126 3.94 12.90 20.17
CA MET A 126 3.20 11.88 20.91
C MET A 126 3.56 11.97 22.39
N ILE A 127 2.80 12.76 23.13
CA ILE A 127 2.99 13.01 24.57
C ILE A 127 2.40 11.91 25.47
N LYS A 128 1.49 11.09 24.93
CA LYS A 128 0.86 9.95 25.62
C LYS A 128 1.02 8.67 24.80
N PRO A 129 0.98 7.48 25.42
CA PRO A 129 0.96 6.22 24.71
C PRO A 129 -0.14 6.19 23.65
N ARG A 130 0.16 5.58 22.50
CA ARG A 130 -0.77 5.54 21.35
C ARG A 130 -2.09 4.84 21.69
N SER A 131 -2.06 3.84 22.57
CA SER A 131 -3.24 3.13 23.07
C SER A 131 -4.22 4.07 23.77
N GLU A 132 -3.74 5.01 24.58
CA GLU A 132 -4.57 6.00 25.26
C GLU A 132 -5.14 7.02 24.28
N LEU A 133 -4.30 7.54 23.38
CA LEU A 133 -4.74 8.51 22.37
C LEU A 133 -5.79 7.95 21.41
N ARG A 134 -5.78 6.64 21.15
CA ARG A 134 -6.82 5.99 20.34
C ARG A 134 -8.20 6.08 20.97
N LYS A 135 -8.30 6.06 22.31
CA LYS A 135 -9.58 6.18 23.04
C LYS A 135 -10.24 7.55 22.87
N LEU A 136 -9.45 8.57 22.53
CA LEU A 136 -9.91 9.94 22.31
C LEU A 136 -10.33 10.21 20.86
N LEU A 137 -10.19 9.23 19.97
CA LEU A 137 -10.58 9.39 18.57
C LEU A 137 -12.10 9.25 18.44
N PRO A 138 -12.73 10.03 17.55
CA PRO A 138 -14.14 9.82 17.22
C PRO A 138 -14.32 8.43 16.58
N THR A 139 -15.29 7.68 17.08
CA THR A 139 -15.76 6.44 16.45
C THR A 139 -16.45 6.80 15.14
N LYS A 140 -15.70 6.93 14.04
CA LYS A 140 -16.32 7.10 12.73
C LYS A 140 -16.73 5.74 12.19
N TYR A 141 -18.04 5.54 12.09
CA TYR A 141 -18.64 4.54 11.22
C TYR A 141 -18.36 4.96 9.77
N PHE A 142 -17.66 4.10 9.02
CA PHE A 142 -17.57 4.15 7.57
C PHE A 142 -18.01 2.79 7.05
#